data_AF-A0A6I9HTB3-F1
#
_entry.id   AF-A0A6I9HTB3-F1
#
_cell.length_a   1.000
_cell.length_b   1.000
_cell.length_c   1.000
_cell.angle_alpha   90.00
_cell.angle_beta   90.00
_cell.angle_gamma   90.00
#
_symmetry.space_group_name_H-M   'P 1'
#
loop_
_entity.id
_entity.type
_entity.pdbx_description
1 polymer ?
#
loop_
_entity_poly.entity_id
_entity_poly.type
_entity_poly.pdbx_seq_one_letter_code
_entity_poly.pdbx_strand_id
1 'polypeptide(L)'
;MEGEPFYHFSHRGTRQRALSRHWGWHMRLTRDPQVLWFEQQTLKRRSRRGAGVVPTDPWFPKQWYMNNDVHPDLNILTAWSRGYTGLGVVLTVLDDGLEKDHPDLAANYSWIQAVANNGICGAGVAYNAKIGGVRMLDGSIMDIVEAQALSLQPQYIHIYSASWGPEDDGRTVDGPGVLAAAAFHKGVVQGRGGLGSIFIWASGNGGTNYDNCNCDGYTNSIYTVSVGSVLGDGHRPLYSESCPAILTTTYSSRTTSKVQIVTTDLHHRCTDKHTGTSASAPLAAGMVALALEANPALTWRDLQHLIIRASRPAHLQAEDWAENGVGRRVSHYYGYGLLDAGLLVQEATTWTGTRPQEKCSVQAVQVPRDIGSRLIISTDASSCSKSIRSLEHVQVQLSLSYSRRGDLVVALSSPMGTTSTLVTVRPYDTSQDGYQDWTFMSTHFWDENPKGIWTLRLENRGDAENTGQLTSFILHLHGTDEDMPARRSAATATDECLRRDEQGACEDCGSSLYPHHGSCLSYCPPRYYGQTRSATPRDTALVCASCHPSCYTCQGSRASNCTSCPSGHTFQDITHTCQQPAEGSPSPARLRRELVVVTVLACSSLLLAGVLYPTYRVALRAGKGALCCPRARRTV
;
A
#
# COMPACT_ATOMS: atom_id res chain seq x y z
N MET A 1 -12.83 -49.74 -7.03
CA MET A 1 -11.80 -50.45 -6.26
C MET A 1 -11.70 -51.83 -6.86
N GLU A 2 -10.85 -51.96 -7.87
CA GLU A 2 -10.44 -53.26 -8.42
C GLU A 2 -9.08 -53.57 -7.77
N GLY A 3 -8.94 -54.76 -7.18
CA GLY A 3 -7.66 -55.25 -6.65
C GLY A 3 -7.55 -55.45 -5.13
N GLU A 4 -8.58 -55.13 -4.33
CA GLU A 4 -8.60 -55.35 -2.87
C GLU A 4 -9.59 -56.48 -2.49
N PRO A 5 -9.40 -57.22 -1.38
CA PRO A 5 -10.24 -58.37 -0.98
C PRO A 5 -11.61 -57.95 -0.40
N PHE A 6 -12.20 -56.88 -0.91
CA PHE A 6 -13.50 -56.37 -0.48
C PHE A 6 -14.48 -56.43 -1.65
N TYR A 7 -15.57 -57.18 -1.45
CA TYR A 7 -16.62 -57.34 -2.45
C TYR A 7 -17.78 -56.41 -2.14
N HIS A 8 -18.23 -55.63 -3.13
CA HIS A 8 -19.39 -54.75 -2.99
C HIS A 8 -20.62 -55.38 -3.64
N PHE A 9 -21.60 -55.76 -2.82
CA PHE A 9 -22.83 -56.40 -3.27
C PHE A 9 -24.02 -55.41 -3.24
N SER A 10 -24.92 -55.53 -4.22
CA SER A 10 -26.15 -54.73 -4.30
C SER A 10 -27.37 -55.64 -4.19
N HIS A 11 -28.29 -55.32 -3.27
CA HIS A 11 -29.51 -56.11 -3.04
C HIS A 11 -30.76 -55.27 -3.35
N ARG A 12 -31.63 -55.77 -4.24
CA ARG A 12 -32.84 -55.04 -4.72
C ARG A 12 -33.82 -54.65 -3.62
N GLY A 13 -33.85 -55.39 -2.50
CA GLY A 13 -34.67 -55.08 -1.32
C GLY A 13 -34.11 -53.98 -0.40
N THR A 14 -32.93 -53.43 -0.69
CA THR A 14 -32.32 -52.35 0.09
C THR A 14 -32.42 -51.02 -0.65
N ARG A 15 -32.83 -49.93 0.04
CA ARG A 15 -32.90 -48.59 -0.56
C ARG A 15 -31.50 -48.01 -0.69
N GLN A 16 -31.13 -47.50 -1.87
CA GLN A 16 -29.80 -46.93 -2.17
C GLN A 16 -29.39 -45.75 -1.27
N ARG A 17 -30.34 -45.06 -0.63
CA ARG A 17 -30.10 -43.88 0.22
C ARG A 17 -30.69 -44.07 1.62
N ALA A 18 -30.48 -45.23 2.22
CA ALA A 18 -30.94 -45.49 3.58
C ALA A 18 -30.04 -44.78 4.61
N LEU A 19 -30.66 -44.04 5.53
CA LEU A 19 -29.99 -43.38 6.67
C LEU A 19 -29.72 -44.34 7.84
N SER A 20 -30.37 -45.51 7.83
CA SER A 20 -30.25 -46.54 8.87
C SER A 20 -30.09 -47.93 8.23
N ARG A 21 -29.43 -48.85 8.96
CA ARG A 21 -29.18 -50.22 8.50
C ARG A 21 -30.48 -51.03 8.52
N HIS A 22 -30.68 -51.89 7.52
CA HIS A 22 -31.88 -52.70 7.38
C HIS A 22 -31.67 -54.10 7.96
N TRP A 23 -32.26 -54.39 9.13
CA TRP A 23 -31.92 -55.56 9.95
C TRP A 23 -32.18 -56.95 9.30
N GLY A 24 -33.17 -57.08 8.41
CA GLY A 24 -33.60 -58.39 7.91
C GLY A 24 -32.81 -58.97 6.72
N TRP A 25 -32.24 -58.14 5.86
CA TRP A 25 -31.70 -58.58 4.56
C TRP A 25 -30.26 -59.09 4.63
N HIS A 26 -29.54 -58.81 5.71
CA HIS A 26 -28.13 -59.19 5.89
C HIS A 26 -27.91 -60.36 6.85
N MET A 27 -28.98 -60.87 7.49
CA MET A 27 -28.88 -61.97 8.47
C MET A 27 -28.22 -63.25 7.93
N ARG A 28 -28.33 -63.52 6.62
CA ARG A 28 -27.67 -64.68 6.00
C ARG A 28 -26.15 -64.49 5.91
N LEU A 29 -25.68 -63.28 5.63
CA LEU A 29 -24.26 -62.94 5.59
C LEU A 29 -23.66 -62.94 7.01
N THR A 30 -24.42 -62.52 8.02
CA THR A 30 -23.97 -62.59 9.43
C THR A 30 -23.78 -64.02 9.93
N ARG A 31 -24.48 -64.98 9.34
CA ARG A 31 -24.48 -66.39 9.79
C ARG A 31 -23.58 -67.29 8.94
N ASP A 32 -22.99 -66.76 7.87
CA ASP A 32 -22.12 -67.52 6.99
C ASP A 32 -20.71 -67.59 7.60
N PRO A 33 -20.17 -68.80 7.90
CA PRO A 33 -18.87 -68.94 8.54
C PRO A 33 -17.69 -68.49 7.66
N GLN A 34 -17.89 -68.28 6.36
CA GLN A 34 -16.86 -67.77 5.45
C GLN A 34 -16.81 -66.24 5.38
N VAL A 35 -17.80 -65.54 5.95
CA VAL A 35 -17.87 -64.07 5.93
C VAL A 35 -17.25 -63.53 7.23
N LEU A 36 -15.98 -63.13 7.15
CA LEU A 36 -15.23 -62.58 8.30
C LEU A 36 -15.87 -61.29 8.87
N TRP A 37 -16.34 -60.41 7.99
CA TRP A 37 -17.09 -59.22 8.37
C TRP A 37 -17.91 -58.73 7.17
N PHE A 38 -19.00 -58.00 7.45
CA PHE A 38 -19.73 -57.27 6.43
C PHE A 38 -20.29 -55.97 7.03
N GLU A 39 -20.46 -54.94 6.20
CA GLU A 39 -21.12 -53.69 6.60
C GLU A 39 -22.10 -53.24 5.52
N GLN A 40 -23.38 -53.10 5.88
CA GLN A 40 -24.33 -52.41 5.01
C GLN A 40 -23.94 -50.93 4.92
N GLN A 41 -23.69 -50.45 3.70
CA GLN A 41 -23.46 -49.04 3.44
C GLN A 41 -24.73 -48.24 3.76
N THR A 42 -24.63 -47.35 4.74
CA THR A 42 -25.65 -46.34 5.05
C THR A 42 -25.11 -44.96 4.72
N LEU A 43 -26.00 -44.03 4.38
CA LEU A 43 -25.63 -42.63 4.22
C LEU A 43 -24.92 -42.13 5.49
N LYS A 44 -23.61 -41.90 5.42
CA LYS A 44 -22.86 -41.29 6.51
C LYS A 44 -23.11 -39.79 6.45
N ARG A 45 -23.71 -39.23 7.51
CA ARG A 45 -23.85 -37.79 7.67
C ARG A 45 -22.46 -37.23 7.98
N ARG A 46 -21.78 -36.71 6.95
CA ARG A 46 -20.48 -36.05 7.07
C ARG A 46 -20.68 -34.57 6.79
N SER A 47 -20.29 -33.69 7.71
CA SER A 47 -19.99 -32.31 7.30
C SER A 47 -18.57 -32.30 6.72
N ARG A 48 -18.35 -31.45 5.72
CA ARG A 48 -17.00 -31.17 5.26
C ARG A 48 -16.27 -30.55 6.45
N ARG A 49 -15.23 -31.19 6.99
CA ARG A 49 -14.26 -30.52 7.85
C ARG A 49 -13.43 -29.61 6.95
N GLY A 50 -14.02 -28.50 6.53
CA GLY A 50 -13.24 -27.38 6.02
C GLY A 50 -12.48 -26.82 7.20
N ALA A 51 -11.17 -26.60 7.06
CA ALA A 51 -10.47 -25.66 7.92
C ALA A 51 -11.32 -24.38 8.00
N GLY A 52 -11.47 -23.81 9.19
CA GLY A 52 -12.25 -22.58 9.41
C GLY A 52 -11.59 -21.40 8.70
N VAL A 53 -11.82 -21.27 7.39
CA VAL A 53 -11.34 -20.13 6.58
C VAL A 53 -12.30 -18.95 6.71
N VAL A 54 -13.55 -19.19 7.10
CA VAL A 54 -14.56 -18.14 7.30
C VAL A 54 -14.56 -17.73 8.77
N PRO A 55 -14.27 -16.45 9.09
CA PRO A 55 -14.32 -15.93 10.45
C PRO A 55 -15.70 -16.11 11.10
N THR A 56 -15.70 -16.39 12.40
CA THR A 56 -16.94 -16.58 13.19
C THR A 56 -17.50 -15.28 13.78
N ASP A 57 -16.89 -14.14 13.46
CA ASP A 57 -17.24 -12.84 14.02
C ASP A 57 -18.64 -12.38 13.60
N PRO A 58 -19.42 -11.75 14.51
CA PRO A 58 -20.85 -11.53 14.33
C PRO A 58 -21.21 -10.64 13.14
N TRP A 59 -20.29 -9.76 12.69
CA TRP A 59 -20.49 -8.86 11.56
C TRP A 59 -19.73 -9.31 10.30
N PHE A 60 -18.96 -10.41 10.34
CA PHE A 60 -18.34 -10.97 9.13
C PHE A 60 -19.39 -11.29 8.03
N PRO A 61 -20.58 -11.83 8.33
CA PRO A 61 -21.64 -12.01 7.33
C PRO A 61 -22.16 -10.70 6.69
N LYS A 62 -21.82 -9.54 7.26
CA LYS A 62 -22.16 -8.22 6.68
C LYS A 62 -21.02 -7.65 5.82
N GLN A 63 -19.82 -8.22 5.89
CA GLN A 63 -18.64 -7.81 5.10
C GLN A 63 -18.74 -8.37 3.68
N TRP A 64 -19.71 -7.84 2.94
CA TRP A 64 -20.13 -8.29 1.61
C TRP A 64 -19.01 -8.32 0.56
N TYR A 65 -17.96 -7.54 0.78
CA TYR A 65 -16.78 -7.40 -0.07
C TYR A 65 -15.71 -8.50 0.17
N MET A 66 -15.90 -9.39 1.16
CA MET A 66 -14.97 -10.48 1.50
C MET A 66 -15.64 -11.86 1.67
N ASN A 67 -16.96 -11.96 1.55
CA ASN A 67 -17.70 -13.16 1.96
C ASN A 67 -18.50 -13.81 0.80
N ASN A 68 -18.16 -13.53 -0.45
CA ASN A 68 -18.90 -13.92 -1.67
C ASN A 68 -20.37 -13.43 -1.73
N ASP A 69 -20.80 -12.43 -0.96
CA ASP A 69 -22.15 -11.86 -1.14
C ASP A 69 -22.27 -11.05 -2.44
N VAL A 70 -21.15 -10.53 -2.94
CA VAL A 70 -21.02 -9.83 -4.21
C VAL A 70 -20.13 -10.65 -5.15
N HIS A 71 -20.41 -10.60 -6.45
CA HIS A 71 -19.66 -11.36 -7.45
C HIS A 71 -19.24 -10.46 -8.62
N PRO A 72 -17.93 -10.33 -8.89
CA PRO A 72 -16.80 -10.82 -8.08
C PRO A 72 -16.71 -10.07 -6.75
N ASP A 73 -16.23 -10.71 -5.68
CA ASP A 73 -15.75 -9.99 -4.48
C ASP A 73 -14.24 -9.74 -4.58
N LEU A 74 -13.58 -9.29 -3.50
CA LEU A 74 -12.13 -9.08 -3.48
C LEU A 74 -11.32 -10.38 -3.42
N ASN A 75 -12.00 -11.54 -3.44
CA ASN A 75 -11.40 -12.88 -3.42
C ASN A 75 -10.48 -13.14 -2.22
N ILE A 76 -10.78 -12.51 -1.07
CA ILE A 76 -10.00 -12.61 0.18
C ILE A 76 -10.00 -14.04 0.72
N LEU A 77 -11.15 -14.73 0.67
CA LEU A 77 -11.27 -16.11 1.14
C LEU A 77 -10.35 -17.07 0.40
N THR A 78 -10.04 -16.78 -0.88
CA THR A 78 -9.07 -17.59 -1.63
C THR A 78 -7.66 -17.41 -1.08
N ALA A 79 -7.25 -16.19 -0.76
CA ALA A 79 -5.96 -15.95 -0.10
C ALA A 79 -5.88 -16.63 1.28
N TRP A 80 -6.92 -16.49 2.10
CA TRP A 80 -7.00 -17.14 3.42
C TRP A 80 -7.00 -18.67 3.33
N SER A 81 -7.67 -19.24 2.32
CA SER A 81 -7.69 -20.69 2.10
C SER A 81 -6.31 -21.27 1.77
N ARG A 82 -5.39 -20.41 1.29
CA ARG A 82 -3.98 -20.74 1.01
C ARG A 82 -3.06 -20.50 2.22
N GLY A 83 -3.61 -20.04 3.34
CA GLY A 83 -2.89 -19.83 4.60
C GLY A 83 -2.34 -18.42 4.81
N TYR A 84 -2.58 -17.49 3.89
CA TYR A 84 -2.12 -16.10 4.01
C TYR A 84 -3.15 -15.25 4.73
N THR A 85 -2.77 -14.62 5.82
CA THR A 85 -3.64 -13.89 6.76
C THR A 85 -3.03 -12.55 7.21
N GLY A 86 -1.86 -12.18 6.68
CA GLY A 86 -1.08 -11.00 7.01
C GLY A 86 0.03 -11.24 8.03
N LEU A 87 0.30 -12.49 8.42
CA LEU A 87 1.20 -12.79 9.53
C LEU A 87 2.62 -12.24 9.26
N GLY A 88 3.19 -11.58 10.26
CA GLY A 88 4.54 -11.01 10.18
C GLY A 88 4.63 -9.68 9.42
N VAL A 89 3.52 -9.21 8.83
CA VAL A 89 3.45 -7.88 8.20
C VAL A 89 3.01 -6.84 9.23
N VAL A 90 3.51 -5.60 9.07
CA VAL A 90 3.23 -4.45 9.93
C VAL A 90 2.74 -3.34 9.01
N LEU A 91 1.52 -2.87 9.24
CA LEU A 91 0.94 -1.75 8.53
C LEU A 91 0.57 -0.63 9.51
N THR A 92 0.63 0.61 9.06
CA THR A 92 0.20 1.76 9.86
C THR A 92 -0.79 2.60 9.09
N VAL A 93 -1.79 3.11 9.80
CA VAL A 93 -2.75 4.10 9.29
C VAL A 93 -2.24 5.49 9.66
N LEU A 94 -2.09 6.39 8.68
CA LEU A 94 -1.68 7.78 8.88
C LEU A 94 -2.93 8.65 8.84
N ASP A 95 -3.50 8.98 10.01
CA ASP A 95 -4.83 9.63 10.09
C ASP A 95 -5.00 10.46 11.39
N ASP A 96 -6.22 10.60 11.90
CA ASP A 96 -6.59 11.26 13.15
C ASP A 96 -6.23 10.45 14.42
N GLY A 97 -5.80 9.21 14.24
CA GLY A 97 -5.35 8.32 15.30
C GLY A 97 -5.90 6.91 15.14
N LEU A 98 -5.66 6.06 16.14
CA LEU A 98 -6.22 4.72 16.20
C LEU A 98 -6.58 4.41 17.65
N GLU A 99 -7.80 3.94 17.90
CA GLU A 99 -8.26 3.51 19.22
C GLU A 99 -7.58 2.19 19.59
N LYS A 100 -6.35 2.29 20.08
CA LYS A 100 -5.45 1.17 20.36
C LYS A 100 -5.96 0.14 21.36
N ASP A 101 -6.93 0.52 22.19
CA ASP A 101 -7.58 -0.32 23.19
C ASP A 101 -8.93 -0.88 22.71
N HIS A 102 -9.33 -0.58 21.46
CA HIS A 102 -10.50 -1.18 20.84
C HIS A 102 -10.36 -2.71 20.88
N PRO A 103 -11.35 -3.47 21.35
CA PRO A 103 -11.18 -4.89 21.64
C PRO A 103 -10.93 -5.75 20.38
N ASP A 104 -11.33 -5.24 19.21
CA ASP A 104 -11.06 -5.85 17.90
C ASP A 104 -9.70 -5.43 17.28
N LEU A 105 -8.97 -4.49 17.89
CA LEU A 105 -7.67 -3.99 17.42
C LEU A 105 -6.53 -4.22 18.41
N ALA A 106 -6.82 -4.21 19.71
CA ALA A 106 -5.85 -4.10 20.80
C ALA A 106 -4.75 -5.15 20.74
N ALA A 107 -5.11 -6.33 20.28
CA ALA A 107 -4.17 -7.42 20.19
C ALA A 107 -3.21 -7.22 18.96
N ASN A 108 -3.65 -6.73 17.79
CA ASN A 108 -2.70 -6.40 16.68
C ASN A 108 -1.91 -5.12 16.95
N TYR A 109 -2.41 -4.23 17.81
CA TYR A 109 -1.71 -2.99 18.17
C TYR A 109 -0.45 -3.24 18.99
N SER A 110 -0.46 -4.25 19.85
CA SER A 110 0.61 -4.53 20.82
C SER A 110 1.20 -5.91 20.59
N TRP A 111 2.18 -6.05 19.68
CA TRP A 111 3.07 -7.21 19.45
C TRP A 111 2.45 -8.64 19.45
N ILE A 112 1.13 -8.78 19.56
CA ILE A 112 0.41 -10.02 19.85
C ILE A 112 -1.00 -9.98 19.21
N GLN A 113 -1.09 -10.11 17.87
CA GLN A 113 -2.26 -10.59 17.08
C GLN A 113 -3.63 -9.89 17.30
N ALA A 114 -4.21 -9.17 16.36
CA ALA A 114 -5.65 -8.88 16.29
C ALA A 114 -6.29 -10.00 15.53
N VAL A 115 -7.60 -10.04 15.68
CA VAL A 115 -8.20 -11.33 15.93
C VAL A 115 -9.42 -11.40 15.08
N ALA A 116 -9.30 -12.11 13.95
CA ALA A 116 -10.47 -12.81 13.46
C ALA A 116 -10.80 -13.93 14.47
N ASN A 117 -12.08 -14.22 14.63
CA ASN A 117 -12.63 -15.20 15.57
C ASN A 117 -12.50 -14.80 17.05
N ASN A 118 -12.60 -13.51 17.38
CA ASN A 118 -12.73 -13.05 18.77
C ASN A 118 -14.20 -12.83 19.18
N GLY A 119 -15.15 -12.90 18.23
CA GLY A 119 -16.57 -12.67 18.49
C GLY A 119 -16.94 -11.18 18.59
N ILE A 120 -16.10 -10.28 18.06
CA ILE A 120 -16.26 -8.83 18.11
C ILE A 120 -16.27 -8.30 16.68
N CYS A 121 -17.17 -7.36 16.37
CA CYS A 121 -17.31 -6.77 15.04
C CYS A 121 -17.20 -7.80 13.89
N GLY A 122 -16.23 -7.64 12.98
CA GLY A 122 -15.98 -8.48 11.81
C GLY A 122 -14.54 -8.97 11.78
N ALA A 123 -13.95 -9.09 10.59
CA ALA A 123 -12.52 -9.40 10.44
C ALA A 123 -11.83 -8.37 9.53
N GLY A 124 -10.54 -8.10 9.76
CA GLY A 124 -9.72 -7.36 8.80
C GLY A 124 -9.28 -8.25 7.63
N VAL A 125 -8.99 -7.67 6.47
CA VAL A 125 -8.46 -8.40 5.30
C VAL A 125 -7.19 -9.19 5.66
N ALA A 126 -6.28 -8.55 6.39
CA ALA A 126 -5.05 -9.14 6.91
C ALA A 126 -5.14 -9.26 8.44
N TYR A 127 -6.07 -10.07 8.93
CA TYR A 127 -6.41 -10.11 10.35
C TYR A 127 -5.23 -10.52 11.26
N ASN A 128 -4.19 -11.20 10.77
CA ASN A 128 -2.99 -11.54 11.56
C ASN A 128 -1.81 -10.55 11.37
N ALA A 129 -1.99 -9.46 10.61
CA ALA A 129 -0.98 -8.42 10.44
C ALA A 129 -0.99 -7.42 11.60
N LYS A 130 0.17 -6.98 12.07
CA LYS A 130 0.25 -5.92 13.09
C LYS A 130 -0.25 -4.60 12.53
N ILE A 131 -1.03 -3.86 13.32
CA ILE A 131 -1.59 -2.56 12.92
C ILE A 131 -1.14 -1.45 13.87
N GLY A 132 -0.64 -0.36 13.31
CA GLY A 132 -0.33 0.88 14.00
C GLY A 132 -1.22 2.02 13.55
N GLY A 133 -1.18 3.12 14.29
CA GLY A 133 -1.84 4.36 13.93
C GLY A 133 -0.94 5.55 14.26
N VAL A 134 -0.79 6.47 13.31
CA VAL A 134 -0.11 7.76 13.50
C VAL A 134 -1.18 8.83 13.50
N ARG A 135 -1.39 9.44 14.67
CA ARG A 135 -2.24 10.62 14.81
C ARG A 135 -1.48 11.84 14.31
N MET A 136 -1.83 12.30 13.12
CA MET A 136 -1.23 13.47 12.51
C MET A 136 -2.27 14.49 12.07
N LEU A 137 -3.50 14.08 11.72
CA LEU A 137 -4.55 14.99 11.20
C LEU A 137 -5.27 15.84 12.25
N ASP A 138 -5.14 15.51 13.53
CA ASP A 138 -5.82 16.22 14.63
C ASP A 138 -4.99 17.41 15.13
N GLY A 139 -4.79 18.39 14.23
CA GLY A 139 -4.00 19.59 14.46
C GLY A 139 -3.61 20.33 13.17
N SER A 140 -2.81 21.39 13.30
CA SER A 140 -2.25 22.07 12.13
C SER A 140 -1.23 21.18 11.42
N ILE A 141 -1.51 20.85 10.17
CA ILE A 141 -0.65 20.02 9.32
C ILE A 141 0.38 20.92 8.63
N MET A 142 1.65 20.58 8.82
CA MET A 142 2.79 21.23 8.19
C MET A 142 3.63 20.15 7.50
N ASP A 143 4.40 20.53 6.49
CA ASP A 143 5.31 19.64 5.74
C ASP A 143 6.18 18.76 6.65
N ILE A 144 6.66 19.30 7.78
CA ILE A 144 7.44 18.51 8.76
C ILE A 144 6.62 17.40 9.44
N VAL A 145 5.34 17.63 9.71
CA VAL A 145 4.44 16.64 10.33
C VAL A 145 4.19 15.50 9.35
N GLU A 146 3.93 15.81 8.09
CA GLU A 146 3.78 14.83 7.00
C GLU A 146 5.07 14.02 6.83
N ALA A 147 6.22 14.68 6.73
CA ALA A 147 7.51 14.03 6.57
C ALA A 147 7.85 13.08 7.73
N GLN A 148 7.54 13.49 8.97
CA GLN A 148 7.76 12.66 10.16
C GLN A 148 6.83 11.43 10.18
N ALA A 149 5.57 11.60 9.79
CA ALA A 149 4.61 10.50 9.70
C ALA A 149 5.02 9.48 8.62
N LEU A 150 5.38 9.96 7.43
CA LEU A 150 5.86 9.14 6.30
C LEU A 150 7.19 8.44 6.61
N SER A 151 8.03 9.04 7.45
CA SER A 151 9.33 8.49 7.87
C SER A 151 9.28 7.71 9.19
N LEU A 152 8.09 7.39 9.71
CA LEU A 152 7.97 6.71 10.99
C LEU A 152 8.46 5.26 10.85
N GLN A 153 9.55 4.91 11.54
CA GLN A 153 10.06 3.53 11.66
C GLN A 153 10.07 2.72 10.34
N PRO A 154 10.71 3.21 9.26
CA PRO A 154 10.64 2.61 7.93
C PRO A 154 11.31 1.23 7.82
N GLN A 155 12.05 0.81 8.85
CA GLN A 155 12.62 -0.54 8.94
C GLN A 155 11.69 -1.55 9.63
N TYR A 156 10.66 -1.07 10.33
CA TYR A 156 9.71 -1.89 11.06
C TYR A 156 8.33 -1.91 10.40
N ILE A 157 7.87 -0.76 9.92
CA ILE A 157 6.60 -0.60 9.23
C ILE A 157 6.82 -0.98 7.76
N HIS A 158 5.99 -1.89 7.25
CA HIS A 158 6.06 -2.32 5.86
C HIS A 158 5.15 -1.46 4.97
N ILE A 159 3.93 -1.18 5.43
CA ILE A 159 2.88 -0.52 4.66
C ILE A 159 2.36 0.70 5.41
N TYR A 160 2.22 1.81 4.72
CA TYR A 160 1.62 3.05 5.19
C TYR A 160 0.34 3.26 4.39
N SER A 161 -0.80 3.36 5.08
CA SER A 161 -2.10 3.65 4.46
C SER A 161 -2.52 5.07 4.83
N ALA A 162 -2.87 5.87 3.83
CA ALA A 162 -3.33 7.24 4.00
C ALA A 162 -4.47 7.57 3.04
N SER A 163 -5.28 8.55 3.40
CA SER A 163 -6.40 9.03 2.59
C SER A 163 -6.59 10.55 2.66
N TRP A 164 -5.56 11.27 3.10
CA TRP A 164 -5.52 12.73 3.13
C TRP A 164 -4.71 13.25 1.94
N GLY A 165 -4.92 14.52 1.61
CA GLY A 165 -4.30 15.22 0.49
C GLY A 165 -4.76 16.68 0.51
N PRO A 166 -4.62 17.40 -0.61
CA PRO A 166 -5.22 18.71 -0.81
C PRO A 166 -6.74 18.68 -0.67
N GLU A 167 -7.36 19.85 -0.68
CA GLU A 167 -8.82 19.94 -0.62
C GLU A 167 -9.45 19.44 -1.94
N ASP A 168 -10.39 18.50 -1.83
CA ASP A 168 -11.13 17.87 -2.92
C ASP A 168 -12.21 18.80 -3.55
N ASP A 169 -11.86 20.07 -3.81
CA ASP A 169 -12.79 21.14 -4.21
C ASP A 169 -12.92 21.33 -5.73
N GLY A 170 -12.17 20.57 -6.53
CA GLY A 170 -12.12 20.73 -7.98
C GLY A 170 -11.35 21.98 -8.44
N ARG A 171 -10.52 22.58 -7.58
CA ARG A 171 -9.78 23.82 -7.84
C ARG A 171 -8.32 23.72 -7.45
N THR A 172 -8.07 23.06 -6.33
CA THR A 172 -6.75 22.99 -5.71
C THR A 172 -5.78 22.20 -6.59
N VAL A 173 -4.53 22.66 -6.65
CA VAL A 173 -3.39 21.93 -7.22
C VAL A 173 -2.29 22.05 -6.19
N ASP A 174 -2.03 20.98 -5.47
CA ASP A 174 -1.06 20.99 -4.38
C ASP A 174 -0.54 19.57 -4.13
N GLY A 175 0.57 19.45 -3.40
CA GLY A 175 1.24 18.18 -3.19
C GLY A 175 2.19 18.20 -2.00
N PRO A 176 3.01 17.15 -1.85
CA PRO A 176 3.95 17.07 -0.75
C PRO A 176 4.94 18.24 -0.80
N GLY A 177 5.15 18.87 0.36
CA GLY A 177 6.23 19.81 0.55
C GLY A 177 7.60 19.16 0.41
N VAL A 178 8.68 19.95 0.52
CA VAL A 178 10.05 19.48 0.28
C VAL A 178 10.43 18.34 1.22
N LEU A 179 10.00 18.39 2.49
CA LEU A 179 10.31 17.37 3.48
C LEU A 179 9.47 16.11 3.25
N ALA A 180 8.18 16.23 2.96
CA ALA A 180 7.30 15.10 2.68
C ALA A 180 7.74 14.37 1.38
N ALA A 181 8.12 15.11 0.34
CA ALA A 181 8.66 14.54 -0.89
C ALA A 181 9.98 13.79 -0.63
N ALA A 182 10.87 14.36 0.19
CA ALA A 182 12.10 13.69 0.61
C ALA A 182 11.82 12.44 1.46
N ALA A 183 10.78 12.46 2.30
CA ALA A 183 10.35 11.32 3.11
C ALA A 183 9.83 10.17 2.24
N PHE A 184 9.02 10.45 1.21
CA PHE A 184 8.61 9.44 0.23
C PHE A 184 9.81 8.79 -0.46
N HIS A 185 10.71 9.60 -1.03
CA HIS A 185 11.90 9.09 -1.70
C HIS A 185 12.77 8.25 -0.77
N LYS A 186 13.03 8.75 0.46
CA LYS A 186 13.78 8.00 1.47
C LYS A 186 13.08 6.70 1.86
N GLY A 187 11.76 6.72 1.99
CA GLY A 187 10.94 5.54 2.30
C GLY A 187 11.09 4.45 1.24
N VAL A 188 10.92 4.78 -0.04
CA VAL A 188 11.03 3.78 -1.12
C VAL A 188 12.47 3.31 -1.39
N VAL A 189 13.49 4.11 -1.05
CA VAL A 189 14.90 3.73 -1.24
C VAL A 189 15.47 2.96 -0.06
N GLN A 190 15.16 3.37 1.17
CA GLN A 190 15.81 2.84 2.38
C GLN A 190 14.89 1.98 3.23
N GLY A 191 13.57 2.18 3.14
CA GLY A 191 12.59 1.44 3.93
C GLY A 191 12.64 -0.07 3.66
N ARG A 192 12.16 -0.86 4.62
CA ARG A 192 12.14 -2.33 4.55
C ARG A 192 13.49 -2.94 4.17
N GLY A 193 14.58 -2.41 4.71
CA GLY A 193 15.94 -2.85 4.43
C GLY A 193 16.38 -2.66 2.97
N GLY A 194 15.91 -1.58 2.32
CA GLY A 194 16.19 -1.28 0.92
C GLY A 194 15.18 -1.85 -0.09
N LEU A 195 14.17 -2.60 0.36
CA LEU A 195 13.06 -3.04 -0.51
C LEU A 195 12.06 -1.92 -0.80
N GLY A 196 12.06 -0.88 0.04
CA GLY A 196 11.20 0.28 -0.05
C GLY A 196 9.90 0.13 0.73
N SER A 197 9.59 1.14 1.53
CA SER A 197 8.28 1.34 2.16
C SER A 197 7.17 1.37 1.11
N ILE A 198 6.02 0.83 1.45
CA ILE A 198 4.85 0.79 0.56
C ILE A 198 3.85 1.83 1.04
N PHE A 199 3.55 2.80 0.20
CA PHE A 199 2.56 3.84 0.49
C PHE A 199 1.29 3.57 -0.31
N ILE A 200 0.19 3.29 0.36
CA ILE A 200 -1.14 3.11 -0.24
C ILE A 200 -1.96 4.37 0.01
N TRP A 201 -2.52 4.93 -1.04
CA TRP A 201 -3.19 6.23 -1.00
C TRP A 201 -4.60 6.15 -1.60
N ALA A 202 -5.57 6.77 -0.94
CA ALA A 202 -6.89 6.98 -1.54
C ALA A 202 -6.79 8.02 -2.67
N SER A 203 -7.52 7.81 -3.76
CA SER A 203 -7.52 8.73 -4.90
C SER A 203 -8.35 10.01 -4.71
N GLY A 204 -8.96 10.25 -3.55
CA GLY A 204 -9.79 11.44 -3.29
C GLY A 204 -11.31 11.24 -3.42
N ASN A 205 -12.08 12.23 -2.94
CA ASN A 205 -13.55 12.27 -2.87
C ASN A 205 -14.18 13.47 -3.62
N GLY A 206 -13.42 14.19 -4.43
CA GLY A 206 -13.83 15.39 -5.16
C GLY A 206 -14.63 15.15 -6.45
N GLY A 207 -15.09 13.92 -6.71
CA GLY A 207 -15.77 13.57 -7.96
C GLY A 207 -17.02 14.40 -8.26
N THR A 208 -17.80 14.80 -7.23
CA THR A 208 -18.96 15.70 -7.40
C THR A 208 -18.56 17.14 -7.69
N ASN A 209 -17.33 17.51 -7.36
CA ASN A 209 -16.73 18.81 -7.65
C ASN A 209 -15.97 18.81 -8.98
N TYR A 210 -16.06 17.73 -9.76
CA TYR A 210 -15.31 17.52 -11.01
C TYR A 210 -13.79 17.61 -10.79
N ASP A 211 -13.32 17.17 -9.62
CA ASP A 211 -11.89 17.14 -9.36
C ASP A 211 -11.18 16.02 -10.12
N ASN A 212 -9.87 16.15 -10.19
CA ASN A 212 -8.99 15.23 -10.88
C ASN A 212 -7.78 14.96 -10.00
N CYS A 213 -7.61 13.70 -9.59
CA CYS A 213 -6.58 13.31 -8.65
C CYS A 213 -5.13 13.52 -9.15
N ASN A 214 -4.90 13.80 -10.44
CA ASN A 214 -3.58 14.23 -10.91
C ASN A 214 -3.21 15.66 -10.47
N CYS A 215 -4.13 16.40 -9.86
CA CYS A 215 -3.90 17.68 -9.20
C CYS A 215 -3.57 17.53 -7.70
N ASP A 216 -3.64 16.31 -7.18
CA ASP A 216 -3.14 15.93 -5.85
C ASP A 216 -1.76 15.27 -6.00
N GLY A 217 -0.72 15.92 -5.52
CA GLY A 217 0.67 15.45 -5.64
C GLY A 217 0.99 14.21 -4.80
N TYR A 218 0.15 13.83 -3.83
CA TYR A 218 0.31 12.62 -3.03
C TYR A 218 -0.13 11.38 -3.81
N THR A 219 -1.35 11.39 -4.34
CA THR A 219 -1.91 10.30 -5.15
C THR A 219 -1.24 10.19 -6.54
N ASN A 220 -0.79 11.31 -7.10
CA ASN A 220 -0.07 11.40 -8.38
C ASN A 220 1.43 11.02 -8.29
N SER A 221 1.95 10.76 -7.09
CA SER A 221 3.34 10.35 -6.88
C SER A 221 3.59 8.94 -7.41
N ILE A 222 4.76 8.70 -8.02
CA ILE A 222 5.17 7.33 -8.42
C ILE A 222 5.41 6.41 -7.23
N TYR A 223 5.65 7.00 -6.04
CA TYR A 223 5.96 6.29 -4.81
C TYR A 223 4.72 5.79 -4.07
N THR A 224 3.54 6.25 -4.47
CA THR A 224 2.27 5.84 -3.88
C THR A 224 1.53 4.89 -4.81
N VAL A 225 0.79 3.96 -4.21
CA VAL A 225 -0.20 3.13 -4.89
C VAL A 225 -1.54 3.83 -4.70
N SER A 226 -1.97 4.56 -5.73
CA SER A 226 -3.28 5.22 -5.75
C SER A 226 -4.40 4.21 -5.98
N VAL A 227 -5.41 4.24 -5.09
CA VAL A 227 -6.54 3.31 -5.05
C VAL A 227 -7.85 4.07 -5.24
N GLY A 228 -8.58 3.72 -6.30
CA GLY A 228 -9.93 4.20 -6.57
C GLY A 228 -11.02 3.41 -5.86
N SER A 229 -12.28 3.78 -6.08
CA SER A 229 -13.44 3.16 -5.44
C SER A 229 -14.49 2.65 -6.43
N VAL A 230 -15.09 1.52 -6.11
CA VAL A 230 -16.28 1.02 -6.82
C VAL A 230 -17.41 0.68 -5.84
N LEU A 231 -18.64 0.84 -6.30
CA LEU A 231 -19.83 0.38 -5.61
C LEU A 231 -20.02 -1.13 -5.75
N GLY A 232 -20.75 -1.75 -4.81
CA GLY A 232 -21.02 -3.18 -4.86
C GLY A 232 -21.76 -3.70 -6.11
N ASP A 233 -22.35 -2.82 -6.92
CA ASP A 233 -22.98 -3.16 -8.21
C ASP A 233 -22.09 -2.89 -9.43
N GLY A 234 -20.81 -2.55 -9.21
CA GLY A 234 -19.84 -2.30 -10.27
C GLY A 234 -19.86 -0.89 -10.85
N HIS A 235 -20.74 0.01 -10.37
CA HIS A 235 -20.74 1.41 -10.80
C HIS A 235 -19.75 2.26 -10.02
N ARG A 236 -19.38 3.38 -10.63
CA ARG A 236 -18.53 4.39 -10.00
C ARG A 236 -19.33 5.17 -8.93
N PRO A 237 -18.78 5.35 -7.72
CA PRO A 237 -19.33 6.29 -6.74
C PRO A 237 -19.20 7.73 -7.22
N LEU A 238 -20.19 8.58 -6.92
CA LEU A 238 -20.19 9.99 -7.31
C LEU A 238 -19.00 10.78 -6.76
N TYR A 239 -18.55 10.44 -5.54
CA TYR A 239 -17.39 11.06 -4.92
C TYR A 239 -16.06 10.63 -5.56
N SER A 240 -16.00 9.52 -6.30
CA SER A 240 -14.73 9.02 -6.84
C SER A 240 -14.19 9.98 -7.89
N GLU A 241 -12.97 10.44 -7.66
CA GLU A 241 -12.15 11.16 -8.63
C GLU A 241 -11.60 10.23 -9.70
N SER A 242 -11.16 10.83 -10.80
CA SER A 242 -10.55 10.11 -11.92
C SER A 242 -9.24 10.75 -12.32
N CYS A 243 -8.21 9.95 -12.49
CA CYS A 243 -6.93 10.37 -13.05
C CYS A 243 -6.12 9.14 -13.47
N PRO A 244 -5.13 9.30 -14.36
CA PRO A 244 -4.33 8.18 -14.82
C PRO A 244 -3.26 7.70 -13.81
N ALA A 245 -3.18 8.33 -12.63
CA ALA A 245 -2.37 7.84 -11.52
C ALA A 245 -3.02 6.67 -10.75
N ILE A 246 -4.34 6.48 -10.84
CA ILE A 246 -5.04 5.37 -10.17
C ILE A 246 -4.50 4.05 -10.71
N LEU A 247 -3.97 3.20 -9.82
CA LEU A 247 -3.38 1.92 -10.20
C LEU A 247 -4.43 0.80 -10.19
N THR A 248 -5.27 0.78 -9.16
CA THR A 248 -6.31 -0.24 -8.96
C THR A 248 -7.50 0.33 -8.19
N THR A 249 -8.52 -0.48 -7.98
CA THR A 249 -9.73 -0.13 -7.26
C THR A 249 -10.12 -1.23 -6.29
N THR A 250 -10.73 -0.83 -5.17
CA THR A 250 -11.41 -1.74 -4.25
C THR A 250 -12.83 -1.25 -3.97
N TYR A 251 -13.61 -2.06 -3.26
CA TYR A 251 -14.95 -1.66 -2.83
C TYR A 251 -14.91 -0.57 -1.75
N SER A 252 -15.94 0.26 -1.75
CA SER A 252 -16.24 1.17 -0.63
C SER A 252 -17.74 1.11 -0.29
N SER A 253 -18.58 1.88 -0.96
CA SER A 253 -20.01 1.94 -0.64
C SER A 253 -20.89 0.97 -1.44
N ARG A 254 -22.14 0.75 -1.02
CA ARG A 254 -23.22 0.12 -1.81
C ARG A 254 -24.30 1.15 -2.15
N THR A 255 -24.77 1.14 -3.40
CA THR A 255 -25.84 2.01 -3.91
C THR A 255 -27.17 1.87 -3.16
N THR A 256 -27.59 0.63 -2.90
CA THR A 256 -28.97 0.32 -2.45
C THR A 256 -29.07 -0.30 -1.06
N SER A 257 -27.93 -0.50 -0.38
CA SER A 257 -27.88 -1.16 0.93
C SER A 257 -27.68 -0.14 2.05
N LYS A 258 -28.29 -0.40 3.22
CA LYS A 258 -27.96 0.33 4.46
C LYS A 258 -26.54 0.02 4.96
N VAL A 259 -25.99 -1.13 4.55
CA VAL A 259 -24.65 -1.62 4.93
C VAL A 259 -23.64 -1.22 3.85
N GLN A 260 -22.65 -0.44 4.26
CA GLN A 260 -21.53 0.09 3.49
C GLN A 260 -20.27 -0.75 3.79
N ILE A 261 -19.11 -0.13 4.05
CA ILE A 261 -17.98 -0.84 4.66
C ILE A 261 -18.25 -1.07 6.14
N VAL A 262 -18.07 -2.34 6.54
CA VAL A 262 -18.19 -2.81 7.92
C VAL A 262 -16.82 -2.88 8.56
N THR A 263 -16.62 -2.16 9.66
CA THR A 263 -15.32 -2.06 10.35
C THR A 263 -15.51 -1.65 11.83
N THR A 264 -14.41 -1.53 12.57
CA THR A 264 -14.34 -0.97 13.93
C THR A 264 -14.58 0.55 13.91
N ASP A 265 -15.12 1.09 14.99
CA ASP A 265 -15.46 2.50 15.16
C ASP A 265 -15.06 2.99 16.56
N LEU A 266 -14.96 4.30 16.74
CA LEU A 266 -14.58 4.93 18.00
C LEU A 266 -15.51 4.52 19.15
N HIS A 267 -14.97 4.57 20.37
CA HIS A 267 -15.66 4.20 21.61
C HIS A 267 -16.02 2.72 21.67
N HIS A 268 -15.12 1.86 21.19
CA HIS A 268 -15.25 0.39 21.19
C HIS A 268 -16.49 -0.10 20.42
N ARG A 269 -16.86 0.58 19.33
CA ARG A 269 -18.06 0.28 18.53
C ARG A 269 -17.70 -0.39 17.21
N CYS A 270 -18.71 -0.92 16.54
CA CYS A 270 -18.60 -1.34 15.15
C CYS A 270 -19.49 -0.44 14.29
N THR A 271 -19.06 -0.14 13.07
CA THR A 271 -19.82 0.65 12.10
C THR A 271 -20.05 -0.16 10.83
N ASP A 272 -21.23 0.02 10.23
CA ASP A 272 -21.59 -0.48 8.91
C ASP A 272 -21.83 0.66 7.91
N LYS A 273 -21.31 1.85 8.24
CA LYS A 273 -21.54 3.10 7.51
C LYS A 273 -20.27 3.77 7.00
N HIS A 274 -19.12 3.10 7.05
CA HIS A 274 -17.88 3.67 6.53
C HIS A 274 -17.94 3.72 4.99
N THR A 275 -17.58 4.87 4.41
CA THR A 275 -17.74 5.19 2.98
C THR A 275 -16.60 6.09 2.49
N GLY A 276 -16.54 6.32 1.18
CA GLY A 276 -15.53 7.19 0.56
C GLY A 276 -14.32 6.40 0.10
N THR A 277 -13.44 7.04 -0.66
CA THR A 277 -12.20 6.41 -1.13
C THR A 277 -11.23 6.10 0.01
N SER A 278 -11.40 6.78 1.16
CA SER A 278 -10.75 6.46 2.43
C SER A 278 -11.06 5.05 2.95
N ALA A 279 -12.18 4.44 2.55
CA ALA A 279 -12.48 3.05 2.89
C ALA A 279 -11.83 2.03 1.94
N SER A 280 -11.46 2.47 0.73
CA SER A 280 -10.84 1.62 -0.30
C SER A 280 -9.34 1.40 -0.02
N ALA A 281 -8.59 2.45 0.30
CA ALA A 281 -7.15 2.35 0.54
C ALA A 281 -6.77 1.32 1.65
N PRO A 282 -7.45 1.26 2.81
CA PRO A 282 -7.17 0.24 3.83
C PRO A 282 -7.45 -1.20 3.37
N LEU A 283 -8.44 -1.43 2.51
CA LEU A 283 -8.70 -2.75 1.93
C LEU A 283 -7.53 -3.18 1.05
N ALA A 284 -7.09 -2.30 0.14
CA ALA A 284 -5.91 -2.55 -0.69
C ALA A 284 -4.65 -2.78 0.15
N ALA A 285 -4.43 -1.99 1.21
CA ALA A 285 -3.32 -2.18 2.14
C ALA A 285 -3.34 -3.56 2.81
N GLY A 286 -4.52 -4.04 3.22
CA GLY A 286 -4.70 -5.39 3.74
C GLY A 286 -4.37 -6.46 2.70
N MET A 287 -4.81 -6.30 1.45
CA MET A 287 -4.51 -7.26 0.37
C MET A 287 -3.02 -7.31 0.04
N VAL A 288 -2.36 -6.16 0.04
CA VAL A 288 -0.89 -6.05 -0.10
C VAL A 288 -0.16 -6.70 1.06
N ALA A 289 -0.70 -6.64 2.28
CA ALA A 289 -0.13 -7.36 3.42
C ALA A 289 -0.18 -8.89 3.23
N LEU A 290 -1.25 -9.42 2.63
CA LEU A 290 -1.33 -10.85 2.27
C LEU A 290 -0.24 -11.22 1.24
N ALA A 291 -0.01 -10.34 0.26
CA ALA A 291 1.03 -10.54 -0.76
C ALA A 291 2.46 -10.50 -0.17
N LEU A 292 2.71 -9.59 0.78
CA LEU A 292 3.99 -9.49 1.48
C LEU A 292 4.28 -10.67 2.41
N GLU A 293 3.25 -11.24 3.04
CA GLU A 293 3.41 -12.50 3.77
C GLU A 293 3.81 -13.64 2.82
N ALA A 294 3.19 -13.68 1.64
CA ALA A 294 3.50 -14.68 0.62
C ALA A 294 4.92 -14.52 0.03
N ASN A 295 5.40 -13.28 -0.10
CA ASN A 295 6.75 -12.99 -0.55
C ASN A 295 7.29 -11.72 0.12
N PRO A 296 8.08 -11.85 1.22
CA PRO A 296 8.58 -10.71 1.95
C PRO A 296 9.69 -9.95 1.20
N ALA A 297 10.23 -10.52 0.12
CA ALA A 297 11.30 -9.92 -0.69
C ALA A 297 10.77 -8.96 -1.76
N LEU A 298 9.44 -8.81 -1.91
CA LEU A 298 8.86 -7.88 -2.88
C LEU A 298 9.25 -6.44 -2.56
N THR A 299 9.80 -5.75 -3.56
CA THR A 299 10.06 -4.32 -3.50
C THR A 299 8.76 -3.50 -3.66
N TRP A 300 8.82 -2.20 -3.38
CA TRP A 300 7.72 -1.28 -3.63
C TRP A 300 7.26 -1.29 -5.10
N ARG A 301 8.19 -1.45 -6.06
CA ARG A 301 7.90 -1.59 -7.50
C ARG A 301 7.29 -2.93 -7.86
N ASP A 302 7.84 -4.02 -7.33
CA ASP A 302 7.30 -5.37 -7.57
C ASP A 302 5.81 -5.44 -7.21
N LEU A 303 5.43 -4.84 -6.09
CA LEU A 303 4.02 -4.77 -5.69
C LEU A 303 3.15 -4.00 -6.69
N GLN A 304 3.64 -2.91 -7.27
CA GLN A 304 2.89 -2.20 -8.32
C GLN A 304 2.70 -3.07 -9.57
N HIS A 305 3.76 -3.79 -10.01
CA HIS A 305 3.63 -4.75 -11.11
C HIS A 305 2.62 -5.86 -10.83
N LEU A 306 2.61 -6.37 -9.60
CA LEU A 306 1.70 -7.43 -9.16
C LEU A 306 0.26 -6.93 -9.06
N ILE A 307 0.04 -5.73 -8.52
CA ILE A 307 -1.28 -5.11 -8.42
C ILE A 307 -1.89 -5.01 -9.81
N ILE A 308 -1.18 -4.43 -10.79
CA ILE A 308 -1.66 -4.31 -12.18
C ILE A 308 -2.10 -5.66 -12.76
N ARG A 309 -1.32 -6.72 -12.50
CA ARG A 309 -1.59 -8.08 -13.01
C ARG A 309 -2.73 -8.79 -12.25
N ALA A 310 -2.94 -8.42 -11.00
CA ALA A 310 -3.98 -8.98 -10.15
C ALA A 310 -5.31 -8.22 -10.24
N SER A 311 -5.32 -7.02 -10.80
CA SER A 311 -6.54 -6.22 -11.01
C SER A 311 -7.38 -6.76 -12.16
N ARG A 312 -8.70 -6.76 -11.96
CA ARG A 312 -9.68 -7.29 -12.92
C ARG A 312 -10.62 -6.18 -13.40
N PRO A 313 -10.63 -5.86 -14.71
CA PRO A 313 -11.61 -4.95 -15.31
C PRO A 313 -13.04 -5.51 -15.37
N ALA A 314 -13.17 -6.84 -15.31
CA ALA A 314 -14.45 -7.51 -15.44
C ALA A 314 -15.44 -7.01 -14.36
N HIS A 315 -16.68 -6.75 -14.76
CA HIS A 315 -17.80 -6.27 -13.92
C HIS A 315 -17.77 -4.79 -13.52
N LEU A 316 -16.72 -4.04 -13.87
CA LEU A 316 -16.64 -2.61 -13.64
C LEU A 316 -17.19 -1.82 -14.82
N GLN A 317 -18.13 -0.91 -14.55
CA GLN A 317 -18.81 -0.13 -15.56
C GLN A 317 -18.16 1.25 -15.70
N ALA A 318 -17.44 1.46 -16.80
CA ALA A 318 -16.90 2.76 -17.20
C ALA A 318 -16.91 2.89 -18.72
N GLU A 319 -17.14 4.11 -19.21
CA GLU A 319 -17.14 4.46 -20.62
C GLU A 319 -15.73 4.65 -21.19
N ASP A 320 -14.73 4.82 -20.34
CA ASP A 320 -13.36 5.20 -20.72
C ASP A 320 -12.37 4.03 -20.74
N TRP A 321 -12.84 2.79 -20.59
CA TRP A 321 -12.00 1.60 -20.73
C TRP A 321 -11.30 1.59 -22.08
N ALA A 322 -9.98 1.63 -22.07
CA ALA A 322 -9.13 1.53 -23.25
C ALA A 322 -8.11 0.40 -23.10
N GLU A 323 -7.75 -0.23 -24.21
CA GLU A 323 -6.59 -1.14 -24.24
C GLU A 323 -5.33 -0.32 -24.50
N ASN A 324 -4.30 -0.56 -23.69
CA ASN A 324 -2.99 0.03 -23.90
C ASN A 324 -2.17 -0.75 -24.95
N GLY A 325 -0.94 -0.31 -25.23
CA GLY A 325 -0.10 -0.85 -26.30
C GLY A 325 0.30 -2.32 -26.13
N VAL A 326 0.12 -2.88 -24.93
CA VAL A 326 0.39 -4.29 -24.62
C VAL A 326 -0.90 -5.09 -24.35
N GLY A 327 -2.07 -4.53 -24.68
CA GLY A 327 -3.37 -5.21 -24.62
C GLY A 327 -4.01 -5.24 -23.23
N ARG A 328 -3.56 -4.42 -22.27
CA ARG A 328 -4.22 -4.32 -20.95
C ARG A 328 -5.30 -3.27 -20.98
N ARG A 329 -6.47 -3.62 -20.44
CA ARG A 329 -7.57 -2.66 -20.24
C ARG A 329 -7.27 -1.77 -19.03
N VAL A 330 -7.35 -0.47 -19.22
CA VAL A 330 -7.13 0.56 -18.21
C VAL A 330 -8.21 1.64 -18.30
N SER A 331 -8.58 2.22 -17.17
CA SER A 331 -9.58 3.29 -17.01
C SER A 331 -9.04 4.35 -16.06
N HIS A 332 -9.33 5.63 -16.30
CA HIS A 332 -8.99 6.73 -15.38
C HIS A 332 -9.84 6.68 -14.11
N TYR A 333 -10.97 5.95 -14.11
CA TYR A 333 -11.80 5.74 -12.92
C TYR A 333 -11.33 4.56 -12.07
N TYR A 334 -10.80 3.51 -12.72
CA TYR A 334 -10.55 2.23 -12.07
C TYR A 334 -9.11 1.74 -12.10
N GLY A 335 -8.20 2.46 -12.76
CA GLY A 335 -6.87 1.97 -13.10
C GLY A 335 -6.98 0.68 -13.90
N TYR A 336 -6.27 -0.36 -13.46
CA TYR A 336 -6.32 -1.69 -14.06
C TYR A 336 -7.51 -2.56 -13.57
N GLY A 337 -8.37 -2.01 -12.71
CA GLY A 337 -9.61 -2.63 -12.26
C GLY A 337 -9.59 -3.09 -10.80
N LEU A 338 -10.55 -3.96 -10.47
CA LEU A 338 -10.82 -4.43 -9.11
C LEU A 338 -9.71 -5.37 -8.65
N LEU A 339 -9.04 -5.05 -7.54
CA LEU A 339 -7.97 -5.88 -7.01
C LEU A 339 -8.52 -7.26 -6.58
N ASP A 340 -7.82 -8.33 -6.95
CA ASP A 340 -8.13 -9.70 -6.53
C ASP A 340 -7.03 -10.23 -5.60
N ALA A 341 -7.35 -10.46 -4.32
CA ALA A 341 -6.35 -10.89 -3.33
C ALA A 341 -5.82 -12.30 -3.59
N GLY A 342 -6.69 -13.21 -4.02
CA GLY A 342 -6.31 -14.59 -4.33
C GLY A 342 -5.32 -14.66 -5.48
N LEU A 343 -5.52 -13.84 -6.52
CA LEU A 343 -4.63 -13.70 -7.65
C LEU A 343 -3.35 -12.94 -7.26
N LEU A 344 -3.46 -11.86 -6.49
CA LEU A 344 -2.31 -11.08 -6.02
C LEU A 344 -1.31 -11.95 -5.24
N VAL A 345 -1.83 -12.74 -4.30
CA VAL A 345 -1.03 -13.71 -3.54
C VAL A 345 -0.46 -14.81 -4.45
N GLN A 346 -1.20 -15.25 -5.46
CA GLN A 346 -0.72 -16.26 -6.41
C GLN A 346 0.49 -15.76 -7.21
N GLU A 347 0.40 -14.55 -7.74
CA GLU A 347 1.47 -13.95 -8.51
C GLU A 347 2.67 -13.65 -7.59
N ALA A 348 2.42 -13.18 -6.36
CA ALA A 348 3.46 -12.90 -5.37
C ALA A 348 4.36 -14.11 -5.05
N THR A 349 3.80 -15.32 -4.91
CA THR A 349 4.60 -16.53 -4.57
C THR A 349 5.55 -16.95 -5.69
N THR A 350 5.27 -16.55 -6.93
CA THR A 350 6.09 -16.89 -8.11
C THR A 350 6.87 -15.70 -8.66
N TRP A 351 6.64 -14.50 -8.11
CA TRP A 351 7.28 -13.28 -8.57
C TRP A 351 8.77 -13.31 -8.29
N THR A 352 9.52 -13.12 -9.37
CA THR A 352 10.96 -12.85 -9.30
C THR A 352 11.14 -11.33 -9.30
N GLY A 353 12.02 -10.82 -8.45
CA GLY A 353 12.21 -9.37 -8.32
C GLY A 353 12.50 -8.71 -9.66
N THR A 354 11.96 -7.51 -9.86
CA THR A 354 12.24 -6.66 -11.02
C THR A 354 13.65 -6.12 -10.97
N ARG A 355 14.23 -5.91 -12.14
CA ARG A 355 15.53 -5.23 -12.28
C ARG A 355 15.45 -3.78 -11.82
N PRO A 356 16.60 -3.15 -11.49
CA PRO A 356 16.64 -1.76 -11.05
C PRO A 356 15.88 -0.82 -11.99
N GLN A 357 15.19 0.16 -11.41
CA GLN A 357 14.47 1.15 -12.20
C GLN A 357 15.45 2.03 -12.97
N GLU A 358 15.15 2.26 -14.23
CA GLU A 358 15.84 3.23 -15.07
C GLU A 358 14.93 4.43 -15.33
N LYS A 359 15.55 5.60 -15.50
CA LYS A 359 14.87 6.87 -15.80
C LYS A 359 15.47 7.51 -17.05
N CYS A 360 14.63 7.80 -18.04
CA CYS A 360 14.92 8.73 -19.12
C CYS A 360 14.21 10.07 -18.86
N SER A 361 14.79 11.19 -19.29
CA SER A 361 14.08 12.48 -19.36
C SER A 361 14.39 13.23 -20.65
N VAL A 362 13.36 13.79 -21.30
CA VAL A 362 13.46 14.54 -22.56
C VAL A 362 12.82 15.91 -22.41
N GLN A 363 13.60 16.97 -22.59
CA GLN A 363 13.08 18.34 -22.71
C GLN A 363 12.53 18.54 -24.12
N ALA A 364 11.21 18.59 -24.27
CA ALA A 364 10.55 18.72 -25.57
C ALA A 364 10.33 20.19 -25.99
N VAL A 365 10.20 21.09 -25.02
CA VAL A 365 9.99 22.53 -25.25
C VAL A 365 11.08 23.32 -24.54
N GLN A 366 11.85 24.10 -25.29
CA GLN A 366 12.86 25.04 -24.77
C GLN A 366 12.49 26.50 -25.03
N VAL A 367 11.58 26.74 -25.98
CA VAL A 367 11.11 28.06 -26.36
C VAL A 367 9.61 28.12 -26.13
N PRO A 368 9.08 29.16 -25.48
CA PRO A 368 7.66 29.25 -25.19
C PRO A 368 6.76 29.09 -26.42
N ARG A 369 5.62 28.42 -26.22
CA ARG A 369 4.61 28.15 -27.25
C ARG A 369 3.25 28.63 -26.80
N ASP A 370 2.58 29.40 -27.63
CA ASP A 370 1.24 29.90 -27.31
C ASP A 370 0.22 28.76 -27.35
N ILE A 371 -0.65 28.75 -26.34
CA ILE A 371 -1.77 27.83 -26.22
C ILE A 371 -3.00 28.56 -26.74
N GLY A 372 -3.35 28.32 -28.01
CA GLY A 372 -4.63 28.74 -28.59
C GLY A 372 -5.75 27.75 -28.27
N SER A 373 -6.63 27.47 -29.23
CA SER A 373 -7.67 26.44 -29.06
C SER A 373 -7.10 25.04 -28.86
N ARG A 374 -5.98 24.73 -29.51
CA ARG A 374 -5.27 23.45 -29.40
C ARG A 374 -3.78 23.62 -29.69
N LEU A 375 -2.93 23.03 -28.85
CA LEU A 375 -1.49 22.93 -29.04
C LEU A 375 -1.08 21.45 -29.04
N ILE A 376 -0.22 21.05 -29.98
CA ILE A 376 0.32 19.69 -30.09
C ILE A 376 1.84 19.80 -30.11
N ILE A 377 2.51 19.08 -29.21
CA ILE A 377 3.97 18.97 -29.15
C ILE A 377 4.35 17.49 -29.30
N SER A 378 5.21 17.19 -30.26
CA SER A 378 5.75 15.85 -30.47
C SER A 378 7.24 15.82 -30.14
N THR A 379 7.69 14.77 -29.46
CA THR A 379 9.10 14.56 -29.10
C THR A 379 9.49 13.10 -29.31
N ASP A 380 10.71 12.85 -29.80
CA ASP A 380 11.22 11.48 -29.96
C ASP A 380 12.04 11.07 -28.72
N ALA A 381 11.55 10.06 -28.01
CA ALA A 381 12.21 9.54 -26.81
C ALA A 381 13.18 8.38 -27.11
N SER A 382 13.33 7.94 -28.36
CA SER A 382 14.10 6.74 -28.74
C SER A 382 15.57 6.80 -28.31
N SER A 383 16.16 8.00 -28.29
CA SER A 383 17.58 8.19 -27.97
C SER A 383 17.88 8.02 -26.48
N CYS A 384 16.96 8.40 -25.59
CA CYS A 384 17.12 8.32 -24.14
C CYS A 384 16.63 6.98 -23.57
N SER A 385 15.62 6.35 -24.21
CA SER A 385 14.95 5.14 -23.71
C SER A 385 15.56 3.87 -24.31
N LYS A 386 16.85 3.92 -24.69
CA LYS A 386 17.54 2.79 -25.33
C LYS A 386 17.52 1.53 -24.48
N SER A 387 17.70 1.70 -23.18
CA SER A 387 17.78 0.66 -22.17
C SER A 387 16.41 0.26 -21.61
N ILE A 388 15.44 1.18 -21.55
CA ILE A 388 14.06 0.87 -21.12
C ILE A 388 13.33 0.07 -22.20
N ARG A 389 12.95 -1.18 -21.89
CA ARG A 389 12.16 -2.06 -22.74
C ARG A 389 10.68 -2.08 -22.35
N SER A 390 10.40 -1.95 -21.06
CA SER A 390 9.05 -1.94 -20.51
C SER A 390 8.89 -0.78 -19.54
N LEU A 391 7.91 0.08 -19.82
CA LEU A 391 7.57 1.22 -19.00
C LEU A 391 6.92 0.82 -17.67
N GLU A 392 7.10 1.68 -16.68
CA GLU A 392 6.37 1.71 -15.41
C GLU A 392 5.59 3.03 -15.37
N HIS A 393 6.13 4.03 -14.69
CA HIS A 393 5.54 5.37 -14.61
C HIS A 393 5.97 6.25 -15.78
N VAL A 394 5.02 7.03 -16.30
CA VAL A 394 5.31 8.13 -17.23
C VAL A 394 4.90 9.44 -16.58
N GLN A 395 5.79 10.42 -16.55
CA GLN A 395 5.52 11.73 -15.98
C GLN A 395 5.71 12.85 -17.00
N VAL A 396 4.84 13.84 -16.95
CA VAL A 396 4.83 15.04 -17.80
C VAL A 396 4.95 16.25 -16.88
N GLN A 397 6.16 16.80 -16.81
CA GLN A 397 6.46 18.02 -16.05
C GLN A 397 6.20 19.24 -16.94
N LEU A 398 5.23 20.07 -16.55
CA LEU A 398 4.81 21.25 -17.30
C LEU A 398 5.02 22.52 -16.50
N SER A 399 5.52 23.54 -17.18
CA SER A 399 5.38 24.94 -16.74
C SER A 399 4.61 25.69 -17.81
N LEU A 400 3.45 26.23 -17.45
CA LEU A 400 2.59 26.99 -18.34
C LEU A 400 1.77 28.04 -17.57
N SER A 401 1.49 29.16 -18.23
CA SER A 401 0.47 30.13 -17.82
C SER A 401 -0.81 29.90 -18.62
N TYR A 402 -1.97 30.16 -18.01
CA TYR A 402 -3.26 30.05 -18.70
C TYR A 402 -4.31 30.91 -18.01
N SER A 403 -5.18 31.57 -18.78
CA SER A 403 -6.19 32.51 -18.26
C SER A 403 -7.26 31.87 -17.38
N ARG A 404 -7.53 30.58 -17.57
CA ARG A 404 -8.47 29.81 -16.75
C ARG A 404 -8.09 28.33 -16.73
N ARG A 405 -7.30 27.94 -15.73
CA ARG A 405 -6.66 26.61 -15.64
C ARG A 405 -7.64 25.45 -15.82
N GLY A 406 -8.83 25.53 -15.22
CA GLY A 406 -9.84 24.47 -15.27
C GLY A 406 -10.42 24.16 -16.65
N ASP A 407 -10.20 25.01 -17.65
CA ASP A 407 -10.66 24.79 -19.03
C ASP A 407 -9.66 24.02 -19.89
N LEU A 408 -8.44 23.80 -19.38
CA LEU A 408 -7.38 23.16 -20.12
C LEU A 408 -7.42 21.64 -19.92
N VAL A 409 -7.59 20.89 -21.01
CA VAL A 409 -7.41 19.44 -21.02
C VAL A 409 -6.00 19.12 -21.51
N VAL A 410 -5.29 18.29 -20.75
CA VAL A 410 -3.95 17.81 -21.12
C VAL A 410 -4.01 16.31 -21.35
N ALA A 411 -3.51 15.85 -22.49
CA ALA A 411 -3.42 14.42 -22.82
C ALA A 411 -2.05 14.07 -23.42
N LEU A 412 -1.59 12.86 -23.16
CA LEU A 412 -0.35 12.31 -23.70
C LEU A 412 -0.65 11.04 -24.50
N SER A 413 -0.06 10.92 -25.68
CA SER A 413 -0.12 9.72 -26.52
C SER A 413 1.26 9.06 -26.63
N SER A 414 1.33 7.74 -26.44
CA SER A 414 2.55 6.95 -26.56
C SER A 414 2.81 6.49 -28.00
N PRO A 415 4.04 6.07 -28.33
CA PRO A 415 4.37 5.51 -29.64
C PRO A 415 3.58 4.25 -30.02
N MET A 416 3.06 3.51 -29.02
CA MET A 416 2.26 2.31 -29.23
C MET A 416 0.77 2.60 -29.42
N GLY A 417 0.36 3.87 -29.41
CA GLY A 417 -1.01 4.30 -29.73
C GLY A 417 -1.91 4.55 -28.52
N THR A 418 -1.45 4.28 -27.30
CA THR A 418 -2.20 4.56 -26.07
C THR A 418 -2.31 6.06 -25.87
N THR A 419 -3.47 6.55 -25.45
CA THR A 419 -3.68 7.95 -25.07
C THR A 419 -4.22 8.03 -23.64
N SER A 420 -3.56 8.81 -22.80
CA SER A 420 -3.93 9.03 -21.40
C SER A 420 -4.24 10.51 -21.17
N THR A 421 -5.42 10.80 -20.62
CA THR A 421 -5.83 12.17 -20.27
C THR A 421 -5.27 12.48 -18.89
N LEU A 422 -4.29 13.39 -18.84
CA LEU A 422 -3.55 13.74 -17.64
C LEU A 422 -4.33 14.66 -16.70
N VAL A 423 -5.15 15.55 -17.26
CA VAL A 423 -6.10 16.36 -16.51
C VAL A 423 -7.32 16.65 -17.38
N THR A 424 -8.50 16.55 -16.78
CA THR A 424 -9.80 16.83 -17.39
C THR A 424 -10.24 18.26 -17.14
N VAL A 425 -11.35 18.66 -17.74
CA VAL A 425 -12.00 19.95 -17.40
C VAL A 425 -12.39 19.93 -15.92
N ARG A 426 -12.02 21.00 -15.20
CA ARG A 426 -12.38 21.25 -13.80
C ARG A 426 -13.15 22.56 -13.72
N PRO A 427 -14.49 22.55 -13.85
CA PRO A 427 -15.29 23.77 -14.02
C PRO A 427 -15.19 24.78 -12.87
N TYR A 428 -14.77 24.37 -11.68
CA TYR A 428 -14.61 25.28 -10.54
C TYR A 428 -13.20 25.89 -10.43
N ASP A 429 -12.22 25.36 -11.15
CA ASP A 429 -10.85 25.86 -11.17
C ASP A 429 -10.74 27.10 -12.07
N THR A 430 -10.96 28.28 -11.49
CA THR A 430 -10.83 29.57 -12.18
C THR A 430 -9.44 30.20 -12.04
N SER A 431 -8.43 29.46 -11.56
CA SER A 431 -7.08 30.02 -11.33
C SER A 431 -6.42 30.47 -12.64
N GLN A 432 -5.66 31.56 -12.54
CA GLN A 432 -4.81 32.12 -13.61
C GLN A 432 -3.35 31.70 -13.46
N ASP A 433 -3.01 30.93 -12.42
CA ASP A 433 -1.62 30.58 -12.10
C ASP A 433 -1.05 29.55 -13.08
N GLY A 434 -1.91 28.90 -13.86
CA GLY A 434 -1.55 27.78 -14.73
C GLY A 434 -0.94 26.62 -13.92
N TYR A 435 0.04 25.96 -14.51
CA TYR A 435 0.81 24.91 -13.84
C TYR A 435 2.26 25.35 -13.73
N GLN A 436 2.79 25.40 -12.50
CA GLN A 436 4.15 25.85 -12.22
C GLN A 436 4.99 24.64 -11.83
N ASP A 437 5.82 24.19 -12.77
CA ASP A 437 6.65 22.99 -12.59
C ASP A 437 5.87 21.74 -12.13
N TRP A 438 4.59 21.65 -12.50
CA TRP A 438 3.71 20.58 -12.06
C TRP A 438 3.97 19.31 -12.87
N THR A 439 4.07 18.18 -12.18
CA THR A 439 4.37 16.90 -12.80
C THR A 439 3.13 16.03 -12.81
N PHE A 440 2.47 15.87 -13.95
CA PHE A 440 1.39 14.90 -14.12
C PHE A 440 1.96 13.48 -14.28
N MET A 441 1.32 12.46 -13.72
CA MET A 441 1.74 11.06 -13.84
C MET A 441 0.67 10.22 -14.53
N SER A 442 1.09 9.18 -15.25
CA SER A 442 0.21 8.17 -15.82
C SER A 442 0.82 6.78 -15.72
N THR A 443 0.00 5.82 -15.30
CA THR A 443 0.32 4.39 -15.28
C THR A 443 -0.27 3.65 -16.48
N HIS A 444 -0.98 4.32 -17.39
CA HIS A 444 -1.72 3.68 -18.49
C HIS A 444 -0.80 3.03 -19.53
N PHE A 445 0.45 3.45 -19.59
CA PHE A 445 1.46 2.98 -20.53
C PHE A 445 2.27 1.78 -19.99
N TRP A 446 1.84 1.16 -18.88
CA TRP A 446 2.64 0.16 -18.19
C TRP A 446 2.98 -1.06 -19.08
N ASP A 447 4.24 -1.44 -19.02
CA ASP A 447 4.97 -2.40 -19.84
C ASP A 447 5.11 -2.07 -21.35
N GLU A 448 4.61 -0.93 -21.84
CA GLU A 448 4.83 -0.51 -23.23
C GLU A 448 6.31 -0.25 -23.51
N ASN A 449 6.70 -0.43 -24.78
CA ASN A 449 8.00 -0.01 -25.27
C ASN A 449 7.98 1.51 -25.54
N PRO A 450 8.82 2.30 -24.86
CA PRO A 450 8.79 3.76 -24.97
C PRO A 450 9.40 4.33 -26.25
N LYS A 451 9.99 3.51 -27.12
CA LYS A 451 10.74 3.97 -28.29
C LYS A 451 9.80 4.52 -29.36
N GLY A 452 10.04 5.77 -29.74
CA GLY A 452 9.33 6.46 -30.80
C GLY A 452 8.82 7.84 -30.36
N ILE A 453 7.83 8.32 -31.10
CA ILE A 453 7.29 9.67 -30.97
C ILE A 453 6.20 9.69 -29.90
N TRP A 454 6.41 10.52 -28.88
CA TRP A 454 5.41 10.88 -27.88
C TRP A 454 4.74 12.19 -28.29
N THR A 455 3.43 12.29 -28.07
CA THR A 455 2.64 13.47 -28.44
C THR A 455 1.87 14.01 -27.25
N LEU A 456 2.22 15.22 -26.81
CA LEU A 456 1.47 15.99 -25.82
C LEU A 456 0.43 16.86 -26.53
N ARG A 457 -0.80 16.85 -26.04
CA ARG A 457 -1.91 17.67 -26.53
C ARG A 457 -2.46 18.51 -25.39
N LEU A 458 -2.51 19.82 -25.59
CA LEU A 458 -3.21 20.78 -24.76
C LEU A 458 -4.42 21.29 -25.56
N GLU A 459 -5.61 21.21 -24.98
CA GLU A 459 -6.85 21.59 -25.66
C GLU A 459 -7.71 22.47 -24.75
N ASN A 460 -8.13 23.62 -25.29
CA ASN A 460 -9.08 24.50 -24.62
C ASN A 460 -10.50 23.94 -24.78
N ARG A 461 -11.17 23.68 -23.66
CA ARG A 461 -12.57 23.20 -23.61
C ARG A 461 -13.52 24.21 -22.98
N GLY A 462 -13.05 25.41 -22.67
CA GLY A 462 -13.86 26.50 -22.13
C GLY A 462 -14.09 27.62 -23.14
N ASP A 463 -13.95 28.86 -22.67
CA ASP A 463 -14.13 30.06 -23.48
C ASP A 463 -13.07 30.16 -24.59
N ALA A 464 -13.46 30.57 -25.79
CA ALA A 464 -12.57 30.75 -26.94
C ALA A 464 -11.53 31.86 -26.70
N GLU A 465 -11.82 32.81 -25.82
CA GLU A 465 -10.91 33.90 -25.42
C GLU A 465 -9.83 33.45 -24.42
N ASN A 466 -9.87 32.20 -23.95
CA ASN A 466 -8.81 31.70 -23.08
C ASN A 466 -7.47 31.66 -23.82
N THR A 467 -6.43 32.15 -23.15
CA THR A 467 -5.08 32.25 -23.70
C THR A 467 -4.06 31.79 -22.67
N GLY A 468 -2.89 31.35 -23.15
CA GLY A 468 -1.78 31.03 -22.29
C GLY A 468 -0.54 30.64 -23.06
N GLN A 469 0.51 30.25 -22.34
CA GLN A 469 1.79 29.92 -22.93
C GLN A 469 2.45 28.76 -22.20
N LEU A 470 2.85 27.74 -22.96
CA LEU A 470 3.65 26.62 -22.48
C LEU A 470 5.13 27.00 -22.54
N THR A 471 5.79 27.10 -21.40
CA THR A 471 7.20 27.51 -21.29
C THR A 471 8.15 26.33 -21.16
N SER A 472 7.73 25.25 -20.49
CA SER A 472 8.53 24.03 -20.32
C SER A 472 7.64 22.79 -20.44
N PHE A 473 8.18 21.76 -21.12
CA PHE A 473 7.63 20.40 -21.13
C PHE A 473 8.79 19.41 -21.07
N ILE A 474 8.85 18.66 -19.98
CA ILE A 474 9.77 17.54 -19.77
C ILE A 474 8.98 16.24 -19.68
N LEU A 475 9.34 15.27 -20.51
CA LEU A 475 8.81 13.91 -20.45
C LEU A 475 9.78 13.05 -19.65
N HIS A 476 9.35 12.48 -18.53
CA HIS A 476 10.10 11.47 -17.79
C HIS A 476 9.50 10.09 -18.03
N LEU A 477 10.37 9.14 -18.35
CA LEU A 477 10.02 7.75 -18.59
C LEU A 477 10.75 6.92 -17.54
N HIS A 478 10.00 6.19 -16.73
CA HIS A 478 10.52 5.24 -15.76
C HIS A 478 10.21 3.82 -16.24
N GLY A 479 11.12 2.88 -16.03
CA GLY A 479 10.88 1.50 -16.40
C GLY A 479 12.06 0.59 -16.16
N THR A 480 12.07 -0.54 -16.85
CA THR A 480 13.07 -1.59 -16.72
C THR A 480 13.60 -2.02 -18.09
N ASP A 481 14.80 -2.59 -18.11
CA ASP A 481 15.42 -3.22 -19.28
C ASP A 481 14.88 -4.63 -19.55
N GLU A 482 13.91 -5.08 -18.76
CA GLU A 482 13.20 -6.36 -18.94
C GLU A 482 12.10 -6.28 -20.00
N ASP A 483 11.83 -7.41 -20.65
CA ASP A 483 10.64 -7.59 -21.48
C ASP A 483 9.49 -8.12 -20.61
N MET A 484 8.83 -7.20 -19.91
CA MET A 484 7.78 -7.53 -18.93
C MET A 484 6.52 -8.16 -19.54
N PRO A 485 6.08 -7.81 -20.77
CA PRO A 485 4.99 -8.52 -21.45
C PRO A 485 5.34 -9.97 -21.81
N ALA A 486 6.59 -10.23 -22.22
CA ALA A 486 7.05 -11.57 -22.55
C ALA A 486 7.44 -12.40 -21.32
N ARG A 487 7.51 -11.79 -20.14
CA ARG A 487 7.79 -12.46 -18.88
C ARG A 487 6.73 -13.51 -18.61
N ARG A 488 7.10 -14.77 -18.80
CA ARG A 488 6.28 -15.89 -18.32
C ARG A 488 6.29 -15.81 -16.79
N SER A 489 5.12 -15.74 -16.15
CA SER A 489 5.00 -16.07 -14.73
C SER A 489 5.67 -17.43 -14.60
N ALA A 490 6.80 -17.50 -13.91
CA ALA A 490 7.52 -18.75 -13.73
C ALA A 490 6.49 -19.70 -13.12
N ALA A 491 6.02 -20.66 -13.91
CA ALA A 491 5.12 -21.69 -13.43
C ALA A 491 5.82 -22.29 -12.22
N THR A 492 5.28 -22.01 -11.04
CA THR A 492 5.58 -22.63 -9.76
C THR A 492 6.98 -23.23 -9.68
N ALA A 493 7.89 -22.59 -8.94
CA ALA A 493 9.03 -23.28 -8.31
C ALA A 493 8.54 -24.27 -7.22
N THR A 494 7.55 -25.07 -7.58
CA THR A 494 7.14 -26.35 -7.02
C THR A 494 6.92 -27.18 -8.29
N ASP A 495 7.97 -27.56 -9.02
CA ASP A 495 8.65 -28.81 -8.72
C ASP A 495 9.90 -29.01 -9.63
N GLU A 496 10.87 -28.08 -9.65
CA GLU A 496 12.20 -28.33 -10.26
C GLU A 496 13.14 -29.03 -9.27
N CYS A 497 12.59 -29.87 -8.38
CA CYS A 497 13.41 -30.70 -7.55
C CYS A 497 14.00 -31.85 -8.38
N LEU A 498 15.26 -31.75 -8.76
CA LEU A 498 15.96 -32.78 -9.54
C LEU A 498 16.10 -34.09 -8.75
N ARG A 499 16.17 -34.02 -7.42
CA ARG A 499 16.30 -35.19 -6.54
C ARG A 499 15.66 -34.97 -5.17
N ARG A 500 14.77 -35.87 -4.77
CA ARG A 500 14.13 -35.90 -3.43
C ARG A 500 14.70 -37.04 -2.58
N ASP A 501 14.70 -36.86 -1.27
CA ASP A 501 15.03 -37.90 -0.28
C ASP A 501 13.85 -38.88 -0.05
N GLU A 502 14.09 -39.92 0.75
CA GLU A 502 13.09 -40.94 1.11
C GLU A 502 11.89 -40.38 1.89
N GLN A 503 12.02 -39.18 2.47
CA GLN A 503 11.00 -38.47 3.22
C GLN A 503 10.25 -37.43 2.36
N GLY A 504 10.61 -37.31 1.08
CA GLY A 504 9.99 -36.41 0.10
C GLY A 504 10.54 -34.99 0.09
N ALA A 505 11.59 -34.69 0.87
CA ALA A 505 12.26 -33.39 0.89
C ALA A 505 13.25 -33.26 -0.27
N CYS A 506 13.31 -32.07 -0.87
CA CYS A 506 14.19 -31.81 -2.00
C CYS A 506 15.67 -31.66 -1.59
N GLU A 507 16.54 -32.47 -2.19
CA GLU A 507 18.00 -32.42 -2.00
C GLU A 507 18.72 -31.64 -3.11
N ASP A 508 18.15 -31.57 -4.32
CA ASP A 508 18.79 -30.91 -5.47
C ASP A 508 17.79 -30.04 -6.26
N CYS A 509 18.11 -28.76 -6.37
CA CYS A 509 17.28 -27.72 -6.99
C CYS A 509 17.86 -27.19 -8.31
N GLY A 510 18.90 -27.84 -8.85
CA GLY A 510 19.60 -27.38 -10.04
C GLY A 510 20.44 -26.11 -9.80
N SER A 511 20.92 -25.51 -10.90
CA SER A 511 21.86 -24.39 -10.85
C SER A 511 21.22 -23.00 -10.66
N SER A 512 19.88 -22.91 -10.66
CA SER A 512 19.12 -21.65 -10.67
C SER A 512 18.27 -21.40 -9.42
N LEU A 513 18.16 -22.39 -8.52
CA LEU A 513 17.32 -22.31 -7.32
C LEU A 513 18.10 -22.72 -6.06
N TYR A 514 17.68 -22.20 -4.92
CA TYR A 514 18.27 -22.46 -3.61
C TYR A 514 17.49 -23.56 -2.87
N PRO A 515 18.14 -24.65 -2.44
CA PRO A 515 17.52 -25.63 -1.56
C PRO A 515 17.36 -25.05 -0.15
N HIS A 516 16.15 -25.15 0.41
CA HIS A 516 15.86 -24.71 1.76
C HIS A 516 14.70 -25.51 2.38
N HIS A 517 14.95 -26.15 3.54
CA HIS A 517 13.98 -26.96 4.30
C HIS A 517 13.12 -27.92 3.45
N GLY A 518 13.74 -28.60 2.48
CA GLY A 518 13.06 -29.59 1.63
C GLY A 518 12.32 -29.03 0.41
N SER A 519 12.50 -27.73 0.11
CA SER A 519 11.92 -27.05 -1.06
C SER A 519 12.97 -26.27 -1.84
N CYS A 520 12.73 -26.04 -3.14
CA CYS A 520 13.56 -25.21 -3.99
C CYS A 520 12.98 -23.80 -4.07
N LEU A 521 13.75 -22.80 -3.67
CA LEU A 521 13.33 -21.40 -3.65
C LEU A 521 14.13 -20.60 -4.67
N SER A 522 13.48 -19.66 -5.36
CA SER A 522 14.19 -18.72 -6.27
C SER A 522 15.01 -17.67 -5.52
N TYR A 523 14.84 -17.58 -4.19
CA TYR A 523 15.57 -16.68 -3.30
C TYR A 523 15.75 -17.32 -1.92
N CYS A 524 16.69 -16.80 -1.13
CA CYS A 524 16.86 -17.23 0.25
C CYS A 524 15.96 -16.45 1.20
N PRO A 525 15.21 -17.13 2.09
CA PRO A 525 14.28 -16.47 3.01
C PRO A 525 15.03 -15.61 4.05
N PRO A 526 14.32 -14.73 4.78
CA PRO A 526 14.91 -13.96 5.87
C PRO A 526 15.72 -14.84 6.82
N ARG A 527 16.80 -14.29 7.37
CA ARG A 527 17.91 -14.98 8.07
C ARG A 527 18.86 -15.77 7.18
N TYR A 528 18.65 -15.82 5.87
CA TYR A 528 19.55 -16.46 4.93
C TYR A 528 19.88 -15.53 3.75
N TYR A 529 21.03 -15.74 3.12
CA TYR A 529 21.45 -15.08 1.89
C TYR A 529 21.92 -16.11 0.87
N GLY A 530 21.78 -15.77 -0.41
CA GLY A 530 22.21 -16.64 -1.50
C GLY A 530 23.73 -16.67 -1.59
N GLN A 531 24.30 -17.87 -1.61
CA GLN A 531 25.73 -18.09 -1.80
C GLN A 531 25.96 -19.15 -2.86
N THR A 532 26.91 -18.92 -3.76
CA THR A 532 27.42 -19.93 -4.68
C THR A 532 28.49 -20.78 -3.99
N ARG A 533 28.27 -22.09 -3.96
CA ARG A 533 29.24 -23.07 -3.46
C ARG A 533 29.78 -23.87 -4.64
N SER A 534 31.05 -23.67 -4.95
CA SER A 534 31.73 -24.40 -6.03
C SER A 534 32.37 -25.65 -5.45
N ALA A 535 31.93 -26.83 -5.90
CA ALA A 535 32.55 -28.11 -5.54
C ALA A 535 33.60 -28.54 -6.59
N THR A 536 33.41 -28.18 -7.86
CA THR A 536 34.36 -28.36 -8.98
C THR A 536 34.15 -27.26 -10.05
N PRO A 537 35.07 -27.07 -11.04
CA PRO A 537 34.93 -26.05 -12.09
C PRO A 537 33.71 -26.22 -13.01
N ARG A 538 32.96 -27.33 -12.91
CA ARG A 538 31.78 -27.62 -13.73
C ARG A 538 30.47 -27.71 -12.93
N ASP A 539 30.52 -27.63 -11.60
CA ASP A 539 29.34 -27.69 -10.73
C ASP A 539 29.33 -26.53 -9.73
N THR A 540 28.46 -25.56 -9.98
CA THR A 540 28.12 -24.46 -9.07
C THR A 540 26.75 -24.72 -8.46
N ALA A 541 26.70 -25.01 -7.17
CA ALA A 541 25.46 -25.16 -6.43
C ALA A 541 25.10 -23.84 -5.74
N LEU A 542 23.85 -23.40 -5.88
CA LEU A 542 23.29 -22.29 -5.11
C LEU A 542 22.83 -22.82 -3.75
N VAL A 543 23.22 -22.17 -2.65
CA VAL A 543 22.82 -22.55 -1.29
C VAL A 543 22.43 -21.33 -0.48
N CYS A 544 21.47 -21.51 0.43
CA CYS A 544 21.12 -20.49 1.41
C CYS A 544 22.04 -20.58 2.62
N ALA A 545 22.95 -19.62 2.73
CA ALA A 545 23.83 -19.47 3.88
C ALA A 545 23.19 -18.58 4.94
N SER A 546 23.41 -18.89 6.22
CA SER A 546 22.83 -18.11 7.31
C SER A 546 23.44 -16.71 7.40
N CYS A 547 22.58 -15.71 7.60
CA CYS A 547 22.97 -14.37 7.99
C CYS A 547 23.67 -14.36 9.36
N HIS A 548 24.41 -13.28 9.63
CA HIS A 548 24.85 -13.01 10.99
C HIS A 548 23.63 -12.90 11.93
N PRO A 549 23.67 -13.43 13.18
CA PRO A 549 22.51 -13.43 14.08
C PRO A 549 21.90 -12.05 14.38
N SER A 550 22.72 -11.00 14.29
CA SER A 550 22.29 -9.61 14.46
C SER A 550 21.46 -9.07 13.29
N CYS A 551 21.43 -9.76 12.14
CA CYS A 551 20.70 -9.34 10.95
C CYS A 551 19.37 -10.10 10.83
N TYR A 552 18.34 -9.42 10.33
CA TYR A 552 17.09 -10.06 9.92
C TYR A 552 17.14 -10.47 8.45
N THR A 553 17.67 -9.62 7.57
CA THR A 553 18.10 -9.97 6.21
C THR A 553 19.53 -9.51 6.00
N CYS A 554 20.27 -10.13 5.08
CA CYS A 554 21.68 -9.81 4.83
C CYS A 554 22.10 -10.11 3.39
N GLN A 555 23.24 -9.56 2.99
CA GLN A 555 23.96 -9.91 1.76
C GLN A 555 25.19 -10.79 2.02
N GLY A 556 25.43 -11.15 3.28
CA GLY A 556 26.63 -11.87 3.69
C GLY A 556 26.56 -12.33 5.13
N SER A 557 27.53 -13.15 5.53
CA SER A 557 27.59 -13.78 6.85
C SER A 557 28.10 -12.88 7.97
N ARG A 558 28.60 -11.67 7.67
CA ARG A 558 29.18 -10.77 8.68
C ARG A 558 28.12 -9.86 9.29
N ALA A 559 28.39 -9.41 10.52
CA ALA A 559 27.55 -8.44 11.24
C ALA A 559 27.41 -7.11 10.49
N SER A 560 28.34 -6.80 9.58
CA SER A 560 28.38 -5.64 8.70
C SER A 560 27.82 -5.91 7.30
N ASN A 561 27.04 -6.98 7.12
CA ASN A 561 26.36 -7.27 5.87
C ASN A 561 24.85 -7.33 6.05
N CYS A 562 24.33 -6.74 7.14
CA CYS A 562 22.89 -6.67 7.33
C CYS A 562 22.29 -5.77 6.24
N THR A 563 21.09 -6.14 5.79
CA THR A 563 20.24 -5.29 4.96
C THR A 563 18.98 -4.90 5.70
N SER A 564 18.53 -5.70 6.67
CA SER A 564 17.51 -5.29 7.64
C SER A 564 17.84 -5.84 9.02
N CYS A 565 17.28 -5.18 10.03
CA CYS A 565 17.52 -5.53 11.42
C CYS A 565 16.35 -6.27 12.06
N PRO A 566 16.62 -7.17 13.02
CA PRO A 566 15.60 -7.78 13.84
C PRO A 566 14.82 -6.70 14.60
N SER A 567 13.56 -6.99 14.92
CA SER A 567 12.72 -6.06 15.66
C SER A 567 13.42 -5.50 16.91
N GLY A 568 13.30 -4.19 17.13
CA GLY A 568 13.95 -3.49 18.25
C GLY A 568 15.41 -3.10 18.02
N HIS A 569 15.97 -3.31 16.82
CA HIS A 569 17.33 -2.89 16.46
C HIS A 569 17.27 -1.85 15.32
N THR A 570 18.22 -0.92 15.32
CA THR A 570 18.33 0.13 14.29
C THR A 570 19.40 -0.25 13.27
N PHE A 571 19.06 -0.14 11.99
CA PHE A 571 20.00 -0.36 10.89
C PHE A 571 20.90 0.86 10.70
N GLN A 572 22.21 0.64 10.58
CA GLN A 572 23.19 1.66 10.20
C GLN A 572 23.59 1.52 8.73
N ASP A 573 23.21 2.48 7.90
CA ASP A 573 23.47 2.46 6.45
C ASP A 573 24.96 2.44 6.09
N ILE A 574 25.84 3.10 6.86
CA ILE A 574 27.27 3.21 6.51
C ILE A 574 28.01 1.91 6.83
N THR A 575 27.70 1.30 7.97
CA THR A 575 28.41 0.13 8.48
C THR A 575 27.72 -1.18 8.11
N HIS A 576 26.48 -1.10 7.59
CA HIS A 576 25.59 -2.23 7.33
C HIS A 576 25.44 -3.15 8.56
N THR A 577 25.42 -2.54 9.76
CA THR A 577 25.26 -3.23 11.04
C THR A 577 23.92 -2.95 11.70
N CYS A 578 23.50 -3.84 12.60
CA CYS A 578 22.32 -3.66 13.43
C CYS A 578 22.74 -3.36 14.87
N GLN A 579 22.33 -2.21 15.38
CA GLN A 579 22.63 -1.77 16.74
C GLN A 579 21.38 -1.85 17.61
N GLN A 580 21.56 -2.28 18.86
CA GLN A 580 20.54 -2.08 19.88
C GLN A 580 20.50 -0.60 20.27
N PRO A 581 19.32 -0.05 20.59
CA PRO A 581 19.25 1.23 21.27
C PRO A 581 20.13 1.16 22.52
N ALA A 582 21.07 2.09 22.67
CA ALA A 582 21.89 2.14 23.87
C ALA A 582 20.99 2.29 25.10
N GLU A 583 21.02 1.33 26.01
CA GLU A 583 20.51 1.51 27.37
C GLU A 583 21.30 2.66 28.02
N GLY A 584 20.78 3.89 27.91
CA GLY A 584 21.54 5.05 28.38
C GLY A 584 21.02 6.45 28.07
N SER A 585 19.91 6.63 27.33
CA SER A 585 19.27 7.95 27.23
C SER A 585 18.29 8.17 28.41
N PRO A 586 18.34 9.33 29.09
CA PRO A 586 17.64 9.52 30.36
C PRO A 586 16.13 9.43 30.17
N SER A 587 15.45 8.71 31.07
CA SER A 587 13.99 8.57 31.03
C SER A 587 13.30 9.95 31.10
N PRO A 588 12.11 10.12 30.48
CA PRO A 588 11.31 11.35 30.53
C PRO A 588 11.01 11.83 31.95
N ALA A 589 11.13 10.94 32.94
CA ALA A 589 10.98 11.25 34.36
C ALA A 589 12.13 12.12 34.92
N ARG A 590 13.35 12.01 34.36
CA ARG A 590 14.49 12.85 34.76
C ARG A 590 14.39 14.27 34.18
N LEU A 591 13.97 14.40 32.91
CA LEU A 591 13.69 15.70 32.31
C LEU A 591 12.55 16.44 33.03
N ARG A 592 11.49 15.73 33.48
CA ARG A 592 10.43 16.33 34.31
C ARG A 592 10.95 16.82 35.66
N ARG A 593 11.88 16.11 36.30
CA ARG A 593 12.47 16.57 37.58
C ARG A 593 13.30 17.83 37.40
N GLU A 594 14.14 17.89 36.37
CA GLU A 594 14.97 19.07 36.06
C GLU A 594 14.08 20.26 35.66
N LEU A 595 13.04 20.07 34.83
CA LEU A 595 12.10 21.14 34.47
C LEU A 595 11.30 21.66 35.67
N VAL A 596 10.91 20.78 36.60
CA VAL A 596 10.22 21.17 37.84
C VAL A 596 11.15 21.95 38.77
N VAL A 597 12.43 21.57 38.88
CA VAL A 597 13.41 22.32 39.68
C VAL A 597 13.66 23.70 39.07
N VAL A 598 13.79 23.82 37.75
CA VAL A 598 13.98 25.11 37.07
C VAL A 598 12.73 25.99 37.17
N THR A 599 11.53 25.44 37.04
CA THR A 599 10.28 26.22 37.20
C THR A 599 10.04 26.64 38.65
N VAL A 600 10.35 25.80 39.65
CA VAL A 600 10.28 26.18 41.06
C VAL A 600 11.29 27.28 41.39
N LEU A 601 12.52 27.19 40.88
CA LEU A 601 13.54 28.24 41.06
C LEU A 601 13.12 29.56 40.37
N ALA A 602 12.56 29.51 39.16
CA ALA A 602 12.07 30.69 38.45
C ALA A 602 10.83 31.33 39.10
N CYS A 603 9.90 30.52 39.63
CA CYS A 603 8.74 31.04 40.37
C CYS A 603 9.14 31.64 41.72
N SER A 604 10.13 31.05 42.41
CA SER A 604 10.61 31.57 43.68
C SER A 604 11.35 32.91 43.54
N SER A 605 12.11 33.12 42.45
CA SER A 605 12.77 34.40 42.16
C SER A 605 11.77 35.50 41.74
N LEU A 606 10.71 35.17 41.01
CA LEU A 606 9.62 36.09 40.68
C LEU A 606 8.79 36.51 41.90
N LEU A 607 8.55 35.60 42.84
CA LEU A 607 7.89 35.92 44.11
C LEU A 607 8.77 36.81 45.00
N LEU A 608 10.08 36.53 45.08
CA LEU A 608 11.04 37.40 45.78
C LEU A 608 11.08 38.81 45.16
N ALA A 609 11.07 38.93 43.83
CA ALA A 609 11.00 40.23 43.15
C ALA A 609 9.66 40.95 43.43
N GLY A 610 8.54 40.22 43.44
CA GLY A 610 7.21 40.76 43.74
C GLY A 610 7.03 41.24 45.18
N VAL A 611 7.74 40.65 46.14
CA VAL A 611 7.73 41.06 47.56
C VAL A 611 8.74 42.18 47.84
N LEU A 612 9.93 42.14 47.22
CA LEU A 612 10.97 43.16 47.44
C LEU A 612 10.66 44.49 46.74
N TYR A 613 10.05 44.47 45.55
CA TYR A 613 9.74 45.68 44.78
C TYR A 613 8.81 46.70 45.48
N PRO A 614 7.71 46.30 46.16
CA PRO A 614 6.88 47.24 46.92
C PRO A 614 7.59 47.76 48.18
N THR A 615 8.42 46.95 48.86
CA THR A 615 9.19 47.42 50.03
C THR A 615 10.25 48.47 49.65
N TYR A 616 10.90 48.31 48.50
CA TYR A 616 11.86 49.28 47.97
C TYR A 616 11.20 50.59 47.52
N ARG A 617 9.98 50.52 46.96
CA ARG A 617 9.19 51.72 46.58
C ARG A 617 8.67 52.52 47.77
N VAL A 618 8.37 51.87 48.90
CA VAL A 618 7.95 52.55 50.13
C VAL A 618 9.14 53.24 50.81
N ALA A 619 10.33 52.61 50.81
CA ALA A 619 11.55 53.21 51.35
C ALA A 619 12.01 54.48 50.58
N LEU A 620 11.82 54.51 49.26
CA LEU A 620 12.21 55.66 48.41
C LEU A 620 11.24 56.86 48.48
N ARG A 621 10.00 56.68 48.92
CA ARG A 621 9.01 57.78 49.06
C ARG A 621 9.03 58.45 50.44
N ALA A 622 9.73 57.88 51.43
CA ALA A 622 9.87 58.47 52.76
C ALA A 622 11.11 59.38 52.93
N GLY A 623 11.98 59.49 51.90
CA GLY A 623 13.30 60.15 52.01
C GLY A 623 13.47 61.49 51.29
N LYS A 624 12.43 62.14 50.77
CA LYS A 624 12.54 63.45 50.09
C LYS A 624 11.57 64.47 50.65
N GLY A 625 11.89 64.95 51.86
CA GLY A 625 11.32 66.16 52.44
C GLY A 625 12.44 67.04 53.00
N ALA A 626 12.40 68.32 52.63
CA ALA A 626 13.20 69.44 53.11
C ALA A 626 14.65 69.58 52.60
N LEU A 627 14.82 70.48 51.62
CA LEU A 627 15.86 71.51 51.68
C LEU A 627 15.42 72.75 50.87
N CYS A 628 15.21 73.82 51.61
CA CYS A 628 14.83 75.16 51.20
C CYS A 628 15.93 75.88 50.40
N CYS A 629 15.56 76.77 49.48
CA CYS A 629 16.13 78.13 49.31
C CYS A 629 15.34 78.93 48.22
N PRO A 630 15.41 80.28 48.18
CA PRO A 630 14.22 81.13 48.24
C PRO A 630 13.91 81.97 46.98
N ARG A 631 12.69 82.55 47.02
CA ARG A 631 12.11 83.67 46.24
C ARG A 631 13.12 84.65 45.61
N ALA A 632 12.83 85.14 44.40
CA ALA A 632 12.12 86.42 44.19
C ALA A 632 12.06 86.88 42.72
N ARG A 633 11.08 87.77 42.49
CA ARG A 633 10.81 88.69 41.37
C ARG A 633 10.09 88.09 40.16
N ARG A 634 9.17 88.76 39.47
CA ARG A 634 8.25 89.93 39.60
C ARG A 634 7.86 90.22 38.14
N THR A 635 6.60 90.62 37.89
CA THR A 635 6.10 91.37 36.72
C THR A 635 6.14 90.62 35.37
N VAL A 636 5.09 90.59 34.55
CA VAL A 636 3.92 91.48 34.37
C VAL A 636 2.64 90.65 34.32
#